data_AF-A0A3N6R0Z8-F1
#
_entry.id   AF-A0A3N6R0Z8-F1
#
_cell.length_a   1.000
_cell.length_b   1.000
_cell.length_c   1.000
_cell.angle_alpha   90.00
_cell.angle_beta   90.00
_cell.angle_gamma   90.00
#
_symmetry.space_group_name_H-M   'P 1'
#
loop_
_entity.id
_entity.type
_entity.pdbx_description
1 polymer ?
#
loop_
_entity_poly.entity_id
_entity_poly.type
_entity_poly.pdbx_seq_one_letter_code
_entity_poly.pdbx_strand_id
1 'polypeptide(L)'
;MTSPFFLVFLFSCLLTQNVDANPNYIEALFKSLLYFQGQRSGYLPTDQQLSWRDSSGLSDGSLANVDLTGGYYDAGDNVKFNFPMAFTTTMLSWSTLEYGAQMGPHFQNVSRVNIRWATDYLLKCATATPGKLYVGVGDPNADHKCWERPEGMDTPRTVYSVSSSNPGSDVAAETAAALAAASMVFREVDSEYSLLLLATAKNMMEFAIKYRGNYSDSLSSSVCPFYCSYSGYKDELMWGAAWLLKATDELSYENFIKSLGGGDRTDIFN
;
A
#
# COMPACT_ATOMS: atom_id res chain seq x y z
N MET A 1 40.15 -46.87 13.25
CA MET A 1 40.79 -45.76 12.51
C MET A 1 39.72 -44.70 12.26
N THR A 2 39.64 -43.68 13.12
CA THR A 2 38.72 -42.55 12.91
C THR A 2 39.27 -41.68 11.79
N SER A 3 38.47 -41.48 10.74
CA SER A 3 38.88 -40.70 9.56
C SER A 3 39.23 -39.26 9.97
N PRO A 4 40.35 -38.69 9.50
CA PRO A 4 40.73 -37.31 9.78
C PRO A 4 39.68 -36.30 9.28
N PHE A 5 38.81 -36.68 8.33
CA PHE A 5 37.68 -35.87 7.89
C PHE A 5 36.61 -35.65 8.97
N PHE A 6 36.42 -36.61 9.88
CA PHE A 6 35.39 -36.51 10.92
C PHE A 6 35.79 -35.50 12.02
N LEU A 7 37.09 -35.39 12.30
CA LEU A 7 37.64 -34.40 13.23
C LEU A 7 37.61 -32.97 12.67
N VAL A 8 37.80 -32.79 11.36
CA VAL A 8 37.72 -31.46 10.71
C VAL A 8 36.28 -30.92 10.73
N PHE A 9 35.27 -31.78 10.52
CA PHE A 9 33.86 -31.39 10.55
C PHE A 9 33.36 -31.04 11.97
N LEU A 10 33.86 -31.76 12.99
CA LEU A 10 33.60 -31.43 14.40
C LEU A 10 34.28 -30.13 14.83
N PHE A 11 35.48 -29.84 14.32
CA PHE A 11 36.17 -28.57 14.58
C PHE A 11 35.52 -27.38 13.86
N SER A 12 34.95 -27.57 12.66
CA SER A 12 34.27 -26.47 11.94
C SER A 12 32.97 -26.04 12.63
N CYS A 13 32.22 -26.97 13.23
CA CYS A 13 31.02 -26.64 14.03
C CYS A 13 31.35 -26.02 15.42
N LEU A 14 32.58 -26.20 15.93
CA LEU A 14 33.06 -25.53 17.14
C LEU A 14 33.62 -24.12 16.86
N LEU A 15 33.92 -23.81 15.59
CA LEU A 15 34.42 -22.51 15.14
C LEU A 15 33.32 -21.61 14.52
N THR A 16 32.09 -22.11 14.36
CA THR A 16 30.93 -21.24 14.11
C THR A 16 30.63 -20.49 15.41
N GLN A 17 31.28 -19.34 15.60
CA GLN A 17 30.74 -18.34 16.52
C GLN A 17 29.31 -18.07 16.06
N ASN A 18 28.33 -18.29 16.94
CA ASN A 18 27.03 -17.66 16.78
C ASN A 18 27.32 -16.16 16.81
N VAL A 19 27.42 -15.55 15.62
CA VAL A 19 27.54 -14.10 15.52
C VAL A 19 26.22 -13.57 16.01
N ASP A 20 26.21 -13.13 17.27
CA ASP A 20 25.08 -12.45 17.86
C ASP A 20 25.04 -11.06 17.24
N ALA A 21 24.47 -11.00 16.02
CA ALA A 21 24.15 -9.76 15.38
C ALA A 21 23.13 -9.07 16.28
N ASN A 22 23.58 -8.05 16.99
CA ASN A 22 22.74 -7.15 17.77
C ASN A 22 22.41 -5.93 16.89
N PRO A 23 21.59 -6.06 15.83
CA PRO A 23 21.31 -4.95 14.96
C PRO A 23 20.54 -3.87 15.72
N ASN A 24 20.82 -2.62 15.37
CA ASN A 24 20.10 -1.50 15.93
C ASN A 24 18.72 -1.36 15.26
N TYR A 25 17.71 -2.03 15.81
CA TYR A 25 16.34 -2.02 15.26
C TYR A 25 15.68 -0.63 15.28
N ILE A 26 16.06 0.24 16.21
CA ILE A 26 15.58 1.63 16.27
C ILE A 26 16.07 2.40 15.05
N GLU A 27 17.35 2.26 14.72
CA GLU A 27 17.95 2.89 13.54
C GLU A 27 17.39 2.29 12.24
N ALA A 28 17.19 0.98 12.19
CA ALA A 28 16.56 0.31 11.05
C ALA A 28 15.14 0.82 10.80
N LEU A 29 14.32 0.95 11.85
CA LEU A 29 12.97 1.50 11.76
C LEU A 29 12.98 2.96 11.32
N PHE A 30 13.88 3.79 11.87
CA PHE A 30 14.03 5.17 11.44
C PHE A 30 14.33 5.29 9.95
N LYS A 31 15.30 4.52 9.46
CA LYS A 31 15.66 4.51 8.03
C LYS A 31 14.53 3.98 7.15
N SER A 32 13.79 2.98 7.61
CA SER A 32 12.61 2.44 6.91
C SER A 32 11.49 3.49 6.77
N LEU A 33 11.23 4.28 7.81
CA LEU A 33 10.23 5.36 7.72
C LEU A 33 10.75 6.56 6.90
N LEU A 34 12.05 6.85 6.97
CA LEU A 34 12.68 7.90 6.15
C LEU A 34 12.62 7.57 4.65
N TYR A 35 12.73 6.28 4.29
CA TYR A 35 12.64 5.82 2.90
C TYR A 35 11.36 6.29 2.20
N PHE A 36 10.22 6.35 2.89
CA PHE A 36 8.98 6.89 2.31
C PHE A 36 9.13 8.33 1.80
N GLN A 37 9.91 9.19 2.46
CA GLN A 37 10.18 10.54 1.93
C GLN A 37 10.88 10.49 0.57
N GLY A 38 11.70 9.46 0.36
CA GLY A 38 12.40 9.19 -0.89
C GLY A 38 11.49 8.75 -2.01
N GLN A 39 10.28 8.29 -1.70
CA GLN A 39 9.29 7.81 -2.67
C GLN A 39 8.16 8.80 -2.97
N ARG A 40 8.05 9.92 -2.24
CA ARG A 40 6.92 10.86 -2.41
C ARG A 40 6.86 11.43 -3.83
N SER A 41 5.71 11.38 -4.49
CA SER A 41 5.42 12.17 -5.71
C SER A 41 4.57 13.39 -5.34
N GLY A 42 4.45 14.38 -6.22
CA GLY A 42 3.72 15.63 -6.01
C GLY A 42 4.59 16.76 -5.45
N TYR A 43 3.93 17.77 -4.87
CA TYR A 43 4.58 18.89 -4.19
C TYR A 43 5.20 18.43 -2.88
N LEU A 44 6.53 18.48 -2.75
CA LEU A 44 7.20 18.05 -1.52
C LEU A 44 7.08 19.12 -0.42
N PRO A 45 6.94 18.72 0.85
CA PRO A 45 6.85 19.67 1.94
C PRO A 45 8.24 20.23 2.25
N THR A 46 8.29 21.50 2.68
CA THR A 46 9.57 22.20 2.93
C THR A 46 10.36 21.65 4.12
N ASP A 47 9.72 20.86 4.99
CA ASP A 47 10.31 20.23 6.17
C ASP A 47 10.76 18.78 5.92
N GLN A 48 10.77 18.32 4.66
CA GLN A 48 11.31 17.01 4.30
C GLN A 48 12.81 16.90 4.64
N GLN A 49 13.22 15.75 5.20
CA GLN A 49 14.62 15.51 5.60
C GLN A 49 15.51 15.13 4.41
N LEU A 50 14.98 14.43 3.41
CA LEU A 50 15.72 14.05 2.21
C LEU A 50 15.77 15.20 1.21
N SER A 51 16.91 15.91 1.17
CA SER A 51 17.13 17.12 0.37
C SER A 51 17.49 16.88 -1.09
N TRP A 52 17.66 15.63 -1.52
CA TRP A 52 18.01 15.26 -2.89
C TRP A 52 16.80 14.96 -3.78
N ARG A 53 15.59 14.97 -3.20
CA ARG A 53 14.31 14.86 -3.91
C ARG A 53 13.73 16.25 -4.14
N ASP A 54 13.05 16.44 -5.27
CA ASP A 54 12.27 17.64 -5.58
C ASP A 54 10.82 17.30 -6.00
N SER A 55 9.97 18.32 -6.03
CA SER A 55 8.58 18.25 -6.46
C SER A 55 8.48 17.74 -7.89
N SER A 56 7.57 16.80 -8.11
CA SER A 56 7.49 16.02 -9.36
C SER A 56 6.05 15.52 -9.58
N GLY A 57 5.70 15.11 -10.80
CA GLY A 57 4.33 14.61 -11.09
C GLY A 57 3.26 15.67 -10.96
N LEU A 58 3.60 16.94 -11.19
CA LEU A 58 2.73 18.09 -10.88
C LEU A 58 1.54 18.23 -11.85
N SER A 59 1.54 17.47 -12.94
CA SER A 59 0.45 17.43 -13.93
C SER A 59 -0.34 16.11 -13.90
N ASP A 60 -0.06 15.23 -12.93
CA ASP A 60 -0.76 13.96 -12.77
C ASP A 60 -2.27 14.16 -12.64
N GLY A 61 -3.04 13.47 -13.50
CA GLY A 61 -4.50 13.58 -13.55
C GLY A 61 -5.06 14.56 -14.59
N SER A 62 -4.22 15.45 -15.15
CA SER A 62 -4.65 16.47 -16.13
C SER A 62 -5.36 15.88 -17.36
N LEU A 63 -4.90 14.74 -17.88
CA LEU A 63 -5.52 14.02 -19.01
C LEU A 63 -6.94 13.54 -18.71
N ALA A 64 -7.29 13.38 -17.44
CA ALA A 64 -8.62 12.99 -16.97
C ALA A 64 -9.38 14.16 -16.31
N ASN A 65 -8.86 15.39 -16.42
CA ASN A 65 -9.42 16.61 -15.82
C ASN A 65 -9.66 16.49 -14.30
N VAL A 66 -8.71 15.88 -13.59
CA VAL A 66 -8.71 15.68 -12.13
C VAL A 66 -7.33 16.00 -11.57
N ASP A 67 -7.23 16.27 -10.27
CA ASP A 67 -5.94 16.35 -9.56
C ASP A 67 -5.59 14.97 -9.00
N LEU A 68 -4.54 14.35 -9.54
CA LEU A 68 -3.94 13.12 -9.01
C LEU A 68 -2.49 13.34 -8.57
N THR A 69 -2.09 14.57 -8.27
CA THR A 69 -0.77 14.86 -7.67
C THR A 69 -0.66 14.28 -6.26
N GLY A 70 0.54 13.87 -5.85
CA GLY A 70 0.80 13.24 -4.55
C GLY A 70 1.04 11.73 -4.66
N GLY A 71 0.99 11.05 -3.52
CA GLY A 71 1.18 9.61 -3.42
C GLY A 71 2.65 9.19 -3.45
N TYR A 72 2.90 7.90 -3.62
CA TYR A 72 4.25 7.33 -3.69
C TYR A 72 4.55 6.77 -5.07
N TYR A 73 5.77 6.98 -5.55
CA TYR A 73 6.34 6.15 -6.60
C TYR A 73 6.56 4.73 -6.08
N ASP A 74 6.28 3.74 -6.93
CA ASP A 74 6.20 2.34 -6.53
C ASP A 74 7.54 1.78 -6.07
N ALA A 75 8.58 1.91 -6.89
CA ALA A 75 9.89 1.32 -6.62
C ALA A 75 11.03 2.26 -6.99
N GLY A 76 11.88 1.87 -7.95
CA GLY A 76 12.92 2.72 -8.54
C GLY A 76 12.45 3.47 -9.79
N ASP A 77 11.18 3.32 -10.15
CA ASP A 77 10.51 3.95 -11.28
C ASP A 77 9.69 5.17 -10.84
N ASN A 78 9.07 5.86 -11.80
CA ASN A 78 8.22 7.02 -11.52
C ASN A 78 6.72 6.70 -11.78
N VAL A 79 6.35 5.42 -11.76
CA VAL A 79 4.96 4.97 -11.88
C VAL A 79 4.31 4.95 -10.50
N LYS A 80 3.04 5.34 -10.44
CA LYS A 80 2.20 5.17 -9.27
C LYS A 80 1.28 3.99 -9.48
N PHE A 81 1.64 2.83 -8.95
CA PHE A 81 0.77 1.66 -8.91
C PHE A 81 -0.04 1.65 -7.62
N ASN A 82 -1.36 1.83 -7.71
CA ASN A 82 -2.16 2.03 -6.50
C ASN A 82 -2.43 0.73 -5.74
N PHE A 83 -2.40 -0.44 -6.41
CA PHE A 83 -2.62 -1.70 -5.71
C PHE A 83 -1.52 -1.99 -4.65
N PRO A 84 -0.21 -2.00 -5.00
CA PRO A 84 0.85 -2.11 -3.99
C PRO A 84 0.94 -0.91 -3.04
N MET A 85 0.61 0.31 -3.49
CA MET A 85 0.57 1.49 -2.62
C MET A 85 -0.51 1.37 -1.54
N ALA A 86 -1.71 0.90 -1.90
CA ALA A 86 -2.79 0.65 -0.95
C ALA A 86 -2.38 -0.44 0.04
N PHE A 87 -1.82 -1.56 -0.42
CA PHE A 87 -1.30 -2.62 0.44
C PHE A 87 -0.25 -2.10 1.44
N THR A 88 0.73 -1.32 0.96
CA THR A 88 1.76 -0.72 1.81
C THR A 88 1.15 0.22 2.85
N THR A 89 0.11 0.97 2.47
CA THR A 89 -0.62 1.87 3.37
C THR A 89 -1.38 1.09 4.44
N THR A 90 -2.04 -0.02 4.08
CA THR A 90 -2.70 -0.92 5.02
C THR A 90 -1.70 -1.50 6.02
N MET A 91 -0.56 -2.02 5.54
CA MET A 91 0.46 -2.64 6.40
C MET A 91 1.15 -1.63 7.33
N LEU A 92 1.43 -0.41 6.85
CA LEU A 92 2.00 0.65 7.68
C LEU A 92 0.99 1.11 8.75
N SER A 93 -0.29 1.20 8.39
CA SER A 93 -1.37 1.52 9.32
C SER A 93 -1.55 0.43 10.38
N TRP A 94 -1.57 -0.84 9.97
CA TRP A 94 -1.64 -1.98 10.89
C TRP A 94 -0.47 -1.98 11.87
N SER A 95 0.76 -1.83 11.37
CA SER A 95 1.96 -1.77 12.21
C SER A 95 1.89 -0.63 13.23
N THR A 96 1.34 0.53 12.83
CA THR A 96 1.16 1.68 13.70
C THR A 96 0.09 1.45 14.78
N LEU A 97 -0.99 0.75 14.45
CA LEU A 97 -2.05 0.39 15.39
C LEU A 97 -1.56 -0.64 16.42
N GLU A 98 -0.84 -1.67 15.97
CA GLU A 98 -0.41 -2.78 16.82
C GLU A 98 0.78 -2.39 17.72
N TYR A 99 1.78 -1.73 17.14
CA TYR A 99 3.07 -1.52 17.77
C TYR A 99 3.39 -0.05 18.07
N GLY A 100 2.54 0.89 17.67
CA GLY A 100 2.82 2.33 17.79
C GLY A 100 3.13 2.78 19.22
N ALA A 101 2.47 2.20 20.23
CA ALA A 101 2.75 2.48 21.65
C ALA A 101 4.16 2.04 22.07
N GLN A 102 4.66 0.93 21.52
CA GLN A 102 5.97 0.36 21.83
C GLN A 102 7.08 1.06 21.04
N MET A 103 6.78 1.52 19.81
CA MET A 103 7.70 2.33 19.01
C MET A 103 7.94 3.71 19.64
N GLY A 104 6.96 4.25 20.36
CA GLY A 104 7.04 5.56 21.00
C GLY A 104 6.55 6.71 20.12
N PRO A 105 6.30 7.90 20.71
CA PRO A 105 5.54 8.98 20.08
C PRO A 105 6.21 9.55 18.83
N HIS A 106 7.55 9.58 18.79
CA HIS A 106 8.29 10.06 17.62
C HIS A 106 7.99 9.20 16.38
N PHE A 107 8.20 7.88 16.48
CA PHE A 107 7.97 6.95 15.38
C PHE A 107 6.49 6.89 14.99
N GLN A 108 5.58 6.93 15.96
CA GLN A 108 4.15 6.97 15.68
C GLN A 108 3.75 8.20 14.86
N ASN A 109 4.35 9.36 15.16
CA ASN A 109 4.11 10.59 14.40
C ASN A 109 4.70 10.52 12.99
N VAL A 110 5.91 9.99 12.82
CA VAL A 110 6.50 9.80 11.48
C VAL A 110 5.66 8.81 10.65
N SER A 111 5.20 7.71 11.24
CA SER A 111 4.28 6.78 10.57
C SER A 111 2.99 7.46 10.14
N ARG A 112 2.36 8.28 11.01
CA ARG A 112 1.16 9.06 10.65
C ARG A 112 1.42 9.99 9.46
N VAL A 113 2.54 10.69 9.42
CA VAL A 113 2.90 11.55 8.27
C VAL A 113 3.00 10.72 6.99
N ASN A 114 3.63 9.55 7.05
CA ASN A 114 3.78 8.67 5.88
C ASN A 114 2.45 8.05 5.43
N ILE A 115 1.58 7.63 6.37
CA ILE A 115 0.23 7.13 6.08
C ILE A 115 -0.64 8.23 5.47
N ARG A 116 -0.58 9.45 6.04
CA ARG A 116 -1.34 10.58 5.51
C ARG A 116 -0.97 10.88 4.06
N TRP A 117 0.32 10.87 3.73
CA TRP A 117 0.78 11.11 2.35
C TRP A 117 0.16 10.15 1.33
N ALA A 118 0.06 8.86 1.65
CA ALA A 118 -0.61 7.89 0.78
C ALA A 118 -2.12 8.11 0.76
N THR A 119 -2.74 8.25 1.93
CA THR A 119 -4.19 8.36 2.04
C THR A 119 -4.76 9.63 1.43
N ASP A 120 -4.05 10.77 1.49
CA ASP A 120 -4.44 12.01 0.80
C ASP A 120 -4.55 11.77 -0.71
N TYR A 121 -3.60 11.01 -1.29
CA TYR A 121 -3.64 10.63 -2.70
C TYR A 121 -4.71 9.58 -3.01
N LEU A 122 -4.86 8.53 -2.18
CA LEU A 122 -5.90 7.51 -2.36
C LEU A 122 -7.31 8.12 -2.27
N LEU A 123 -7.51 9.12 -1.41
CA LEU A 123 -8.76 9.90 -1.35
C LEU A 123 -9.02 10.59 -2.68
N LYS A 124 -8.05 11.34 -3.24
CA LYS A 124 -8.18 11.95 -4.57
C LYS A 124 -8.56 10.90 -5.62
N CYS A 125 -7.88 9.76 -5.64
CA CYS A 125 -8.16 8.67 -6.58
C CYS A 125 -9.57 8.08 -6.45
N ALA A 126 -10.08 7.97 -5.22
CA ALA A 126 -11.39 7.37 -4.94
C ALA A 126 -12.56 8.35 -5.12
N THR A 127 -12.33 9.66 -4.97
CA THR A 127 -13.41 10.66 -4.91
C THR A 127 -13.44 11.64 -6.08
N ALA A 128 -12.38 11.72 -6.89
CA ALA A 128 -12.30 12.71 -7.97
C ALA A 128 -13.37 12.53 -9.06
N THR A 129 -13.92 11.32 -9.26
CA THR A 129 -15.01 11.08 -10.21
C THR A 129 -15.96 10.00 -9.69
N PRO A 130 -17.27 10.30 -9.52
CA PRO A 130 -18.24 9.32 -9.03
C PRO A 130 -18.27 8.03 -9.87
N GLY A 131 -18.24 6.88 -9.21
CA GLY A 131 -18.29 5.56 -9.86
C GLY A 131 -16.99 5.11 -10.54
N LYS A 132 -15.90 5.85 -10.34
CA LYS A 132 -14.57 5.54 -10.88
C LYS A 132 -13.54 5.59 -9.75
N LEU A 133 -12.65 4.60 -9.73
CA LEU A 133 -11.46 4.60 -8.89
C LEU A 133 -10.24 4.69 -9.80
N TYR A 134 -9.41 5.72 -9.61
CA TYR A 134 -8.12 5.81 -10.27
C TYR A 134 -7.12 4.85 -9.61
N VAL A 135 -6.45 4.02 -10.42
CA VAL A 135 -5.62 2.89 -9.93
C VAL A 135 -4.16 2.99 -10.35
N GLY A 136 -3.81 4.00 -11.14
CA GLY A 136 -2.42 4.34 -11.36
C GLY A 136 -2.21 5.54 -12.27
N VAL A 137 -0.99 6.06 -12.24
CA VAL A 137 -0.53 7.17 -13.07
C VAL A 137 0.87 6.87 -13.61
N GLY A 138 1.02 6.96 -14.93
CA GLY A 138 2.27 6.68 -15.63
C GLY A 138 2.22 5.48 -16.56
N ASP A 139 2.61 5.65 -17.82
CA ASP A 139 2.83 4.49 -18.70
C ASP A 139 4.11 3.76 -18.27
N PRO A 140 4.01 2.53 -17.75
CA PRO A 140 5.17 1.87 -17.15
C PRO A 140 6.23 1.46 -18.17
N ASN A 141 5.83 1.17 -19.41
CA ASN A 141 6.79 0.78 -20.43
C ASN A 141 7.61 1.98 -20.92
N ALA A 142 7.00 3.17 -21.01
CA ALA A 142 7.71 4.39 -21.33
C ALA A 142 8.60 4.83 -20.16
N ASP A 143 8.06 4.79 -18.94
CA ASP A 143 8.77 5.11 -17.69
C ASP A 143 10.03 4.26 -17.54
N HIS A 144 9.92 2.93 -17.65
CA HIS A 144 11.03 1.99 -17.45
C HIS A 144 12.06 1.99 -18.60
N LYS A 145 11.74 2.60 -19.74
CA LYS A 145 12.73 2.84 -20.82
C LYS A 145 13.58 4.07 -20.55
N CYS A 146 13.17 4.93 -19.62
CA CYS A 146 13.90 6.13 -19.24
C CYS A 146 14.60 5.94 -17.90
N TRP A 147 15.81 6.49 -17.76
CA TRP A 147 16.50 6.60 -16.49
C TRP A 147 16.66 8.08 -16.17
N GLU A 148 15.74 8.61 -15.38
CA GLU A 148 15.65 10.04 -15.12
C GLU A 148 15.22 10.35 -13.69
N ARG A 149 15.51 11.58 -13.27
CA ARG A 149 15.00 12.08 -12.00
C ARG A 149 13.52 12.42 -12.15
N PRO A 150 12.67 12.17 -11.14
CA PRO A 150 11.23 12.39 -11.24
C PRO A 150 10.85 13.85 -11.54
N GLU A 151 11.64 14.83 -11.08
CA GLU A 151 11.41 16.26 -11.36
C GLU A 151 11.75 16.66 -12.81
N GLY A 152 12.48 15.82 -13.52
CA GLY A 152 12.85 16.01 -14.93
C GLY A 152 12.04 15.15 -15.90
N MET A 153 11.03 14.41 -15.42
CA MET A 153 10.38 13.39 -16.24
C MET A 153 9.60 13.96 -17.42
N ASP A 154 9.83 13.40 -18.61
CA ASP A 154 9.14 13.75 -19.85
C ASP A 154 8.30 12.59 -20.44
N THR A 155 8.29 11.45 -19.74
CA THR A 155 7.51 10.26 -20.13
C THR A 155 5.99 10.45 -19.92
N PRO A 156 5.14 9.80 -20.74
CA PRO A 156 3.68 9.93 -20.61
C PRO A 156 3.14 9.54 -19.24
N ARG A 157 2.38 10.45 -18.62
CA ARG A 157 1.73 10.25 -17.31
C ARG A 157 0.27 9.81 -17.47
N THR A 158 0.09 8.72 -18.21
CA THR A 158 -1.23 8.13 -18.50
C THR A 158 -1.98 7.77 -17.23
N VAL A 159 -3.29 8.03 -17.17
CA VAL A 159 -4.12 7.76 -16.00
C VAL A 159 -4.95 6.48 -16.22
N TYR A 160 -4.90 5.56 -15.27
CA TYR A 160 -5.65 4.31 -15.30
C TYR A 160 -6.74 4.29 -14.23
N SER A 161 -7.87 3.65 -14.53
CA SER A 161 -9.01 3.59 -13.61
C SER A 161 -9.87 2.35 -13.82
N VAL A 162 -10.53 1.93 -12.74
CA VAL A 162 -11.60 0.93 -12.76
C VAL A 162 -12.96 1.60 -12.55
N SER A 163 -14.03 0.96 -13.01
CA SER A 163 -15.42 1.44 -12.91
C SER A 163 -16.40 0.27 -12.99
N SER A 164 -17.70 0.52 -12.93
CA SER A 164 -18.70 -0.55 -13.04
C SER A 164 -18.63 -1.34 -14.36
N SER A 165 -18.13 -0.76 -15.45
CA SER A 165 -17.97 -1.45 -16.73
C SER A 165 -16.65 -2.23 -16.84
N ASN A 166 -15.64 -1.85 -16.06
CA ASN A 166 -14.31 -2.43 -16.02
C ASN A 166 -13.91 -2.56 -14.54
N PRO A 167 -14.47 -3.55 -13.82
CA PRO A 167 -14.32 -3.67 -12.37
C PRO A 167 -12.88 -3.99 -11.94
N GLY A 168 -12.61 -3.74 -10.66
CA GLY A 168 -11.37 -4.10 -9.99
C GLY A 168 -11.60 -4.22 -8.48
N SER A 169 -12.17 -5.33 -8.07
CA SER A 169 -12.53 -5.62 -6.67
C SER A 169 -11.30 -5.73 -5.78
N ASP A 170 -10.21 -6.27 -6.30
CA ASP A 170 -8.92 -6.39 -5.63
C ASP A 170 -8.41 -5.01 -5.20
N VAL A 171 -8.07 -4.16 -6.17
CA VAL A 171 -7.53 -2.82 -5.90
C VAL A 171 -8.51 -1.92 -5.14
N ALA A 172 -9.82 -2.05 -5.38
CA ALA A 172 -10.83 -1.29 -4.65
C ALA A 172 -10.97 -1.73 -3.20
N ALA A 173 -10.95 -3.04 -2.91
CA ALA A 173 -11.04 -3.56 -1.56
C ALA A 173 -9.73 -3.37 -0.77
N GLU A 174 -8.56 -3.41 -1.42
CA GLU A 174 -7.29 -3.02 -0.78
C GLU A 174 -7.24 -1.51 -0.50
N THR A 175 -7.77 -0.68 -1.41
CA THR A 175 -7.94 0.76 -1.14
C THR A 175 -8.89 0.99 0.05
N ALA A 176 -9.98 0.21 0.14
CA ALA A 176 -10.88 0.25 1.28
C ALA A 176 -10.18 -0.17 2.58
N ALA A 177 -9.39 -1.24 2.55
CA ALA A 177 -8.58 -1.71 3.68
C ALA A 177 -7.62 -0.62 4.18
N ALA A 178 -6.88 0.00 3.26
CA ALA A 178 -5.92 1.06 3.55
C ALA A 178 -6.59 2.26 4.25
N LEU A 179 -7.70 2.74 3.70
CA LEU A 179 -8.44 3.88 4.24
C LEU A 179 -9.12 3.53 5.57
N ALA A 180 -9.66 2.31 5.72
CA ALA A 180 -10.27 1.86 6.98
C ALA A 180 -9.21 1.71 8.09
N ALA A 181 -8.07 1.09 7.81
CA ALA A 181 -6.96 0.95 8.76
C ALA A 181 -6.41 2.33 9.18
N ALA A 182 -6.18 3.22 8.21
CA ALA A 182 -5.73 4.58 8.47
C ALA A 182 -6.76 5.39 9.28
N SER A 183 -8.06 5.21 9.04
CA SER A 183 -9.10 5.90 9.82
C SER A 183 -8.94 5.65 11.33
N MET A 184 -8.55 4.44 11.73
CA MET A 184 -8.30 4.11 13.13
C MET A 184 -7.02 4.77 13.66
N VAL A 185 -5.96 4.86 12.84
CA VAL A 185 -4.70 5.55 13.21
C VAL A 185 -4.93 7.03 13.52
N PHE A 186 -5.84 7.68 12.78
CA PHE A 186 -6.14 9.10 12.95
C PHE A 186 -7.30 9.39 13.91
N ARG A 187 -8.03 8.37 14.40
CA ARG A 187 -9.28 8.51 15.15
C ARG A 187 -9.24 9.56 16.27
N GLU A 188 -8.17 9.57 17.06
CA GLU A 188 -8.02 10.46 18.22
C GLU A 188 -7.29 11.77 17.89
N VAL A 189 -6.41 11.76 16.88
CA VAL A 189 -5.52 12.89 16.58
C VAL A 189 -6.07 13.81 15.49
N ASP A 190 -6.98 13.31 14.66
CA ASP A 190 -7.68 14.05 13.60
C ASP A 190 -8.99 13.32 13.25
N SER A 191 -10.03 13.58 14.04
CA SER A 191 -11.31 12.88 13.93
C SER A 191 -12.05 13.20 12.64
N GLU A 192 -11.91 14.41 12.09
CA GLU A 192 -12.56 14.81 10.84
C GLU A 192 -11.95 14.02 9.66
N TYR A 193 -10.62 13.97 9.59
CA TYR A 193 -9.93 13.16 8.59
C TYR A 193 -10.23 11.67 8.75
N SER A 194 -10.25 11.17 9.98
CA SER A 194 -10.64 9.78 10.28
C SER A 194 -12.03 9.43 9.72
N LEU A 195 -13.03 10.31 9.91
CA LEU A 195 -14.38 10.11 9.38
C LEU A 195 -14.41 10.15 7.85
N LEU A 196 -13.66 11.05 7.22
CA LEU A 196 -13.53 11.12 5.76
C LEU A 196 -12.93 9.84 5.18
N LEU A 197 -11.85 9.34 5.78
CA LEU A 197 -11.22 8.08 5.40
C LEU A 197 -12.20 6.91 5.52
N LEU A 198 -12.88 6.79 6.65
CA LEU A 198 -13.81 5.70 6.91
C LEU A 198 -15.01 5.72 5.95
N ALA A 199 -15.59 6.90 5.69
CA ALA A 199 -16.68 7.03 4.74
C ALA A 199 -16.25 6.63 3.32
N THR A 200 -15.05 7.05 2.90
CA THR A 200 -14.51 6.68 1.59
C THR A 200 -14.18 5.18 1.51
N ALA A 201 -13.65 4.59 2.58
CA ALA A 201 -13.41 3.15 2.68
C ALA A 201 -14.68 2.33 2.48
N LYS A 202 -15.79 2.73 3.13
CA LYS A 202 -17.11 2.10 2.96
C LYS A 202 -17.58 2.15 1.50
N ASN A 203 -17.46 3.32 0.86
CA ASN A 203 -17.83 3.50 -0.55
C ASN A 203 -16.99 2.61 -1.49
N MET A 204 -15.68 2.51 -1.26
CA MET A 204 -14.80 1.66 -2.07
C MET A 204 -15.10 0.17 -1.87
N MET A 205 -15.42 -0.23 -0.65
CA MET A 205 -15.82 -1.61 -0.37
C MET A 205 -17.16 -1.94 -1.01
N GLU A 206 -18.15 -1.04 -0.96
CA GLU A 206 -19.42 -1.23 -1.66
C GLU A 206 -19.20 -1.41 -3.17
N PHE A 207 -18.36 -0.56 -3.77
CA PHE A 207 -17.98 -0.70 -5.17
C PHE A 207 -17.35 -2.07 -5.45
N ALA A 208 -16.37 -2.50 -4.64
CA ALA A 208 -15.66 -3.76 -4.80
C ALA A 208 -16.59 -4.99 -4.69
N ILE A 209 -17.54 -4.96 -3.74
CA ILE A 209 -18.52 -6.05 -3.53
C ILE A 209 -19.50 -6.13 -4.70
N LYS A 210 -19.98 -4.96 -5.16
CA LYS A 210 -21.05 -4.83 -6.16
C LYS A 210 -20.57 -5.14 -7.58
N TYR A 211 -19.38 -4.69 -7.94
CA TYR A 211 -18.82 -4.84 -9.29
C TYR A 211 -17.59 -5.74 -9.23
N ARG A 212 -17.81 -7.06 -9.39
CA ARG A 212 -16.77 -8.07 -9.21
C ARG A 212 -15.90 -8.28 -10.43
N GLY A 213 -14.59 -8.26 -10.25
CA GLY A 213 -13.60 -8.58 -11.28
C GLY A 213 -12.19 -8.23 -10.83
N ASN A 214 -11.17 -8.82 -11.45
CA ASN A 214 -9.79 -8.45 -11.17
C ASN A 214 -9.48 -7.16 -11.93
N TYR A 215 -8.77 -6.21 -11.31
CA TYR A 215 -8.46 -4.95 -12.02
C TYR A 215 -7.59 -5.17 -13.26
N SER A 216 -6.74 -6.19 -13.23
CA SER A 216 -5.86 -6.56 -14.34
C SER A 216 -6.60 -7.19 -15.52
N ASP A 217 -7.86 -7.62 -15.39
CA ASP A 217 -8.62 -8.16 -16.52
C ASP A 217 -8.84 -7.10 -17.60
N SER A 218 -9.15 -5.87 -17.18
CA SER A 218 -9.36 -4.73 -18.08
C SER A 218 -8.11 -3.88 -18.33
N LEU A 219 -7.13 -3.95 -17.42
CA LEU A 219 -5.91 -3.13 -17.46
C LEU A 219 -4.63 -3.92 -17.75
N SER A 220 -4.74 -5.17 -18.20
CA SER A 220 -3.60 -6.09 -18.41
C SER A 220 -2.44 -5.47 -19.20
N SER A 221 -2.72 -4.69 -20.25
CA SER A 221 -1.68 -4.02 -21.06
C SER A 221 -0.85 -2.98 -20.29
N SER A 222 -1.34 -2.52 -19.14
CA SER A 222 -0.78 -1.41 -18.37
C SER A 222 -0.34 -1.82 -16.97
N VAL A 223 -0.89 -2.90 -16.41
CA VAL A 223 -0.53 -3.36 -15.05
C VAL A 223 0.18 -4.71 -15.06
N CYS A 224 0.11 -5.47 -16.16
CA CYS A 224 0.90 -6.69 -16.33
C CYS A 224 2.11 -6.44 -17.25
N PRO A 225 3.28 -7.02 -16.94
CA PRO A 225 3.54 -8.02 -15.90
C PRO A 225 3.87 -7.45 -14.50
N PHE A 226 3.69 -6.15 -14.27
CA PHE A 226 4.16 -5.46 -13.05
C PHE A 226 3.44 -5.92 -11.78
N TYR A 227 2.11 -5.74 -11.71
CA TYR A 227 1.26 -6.07 -10.57
C TYR A 227 -0.04 -6.76 -11.03
N CYS A 228 0.06 -7.88 -11.73
CA CYS A 228 -1.15 -8.63 -12.09
C CYS A 228 -1.89 -9.16 -10.85
N SER A 229 -3.21 -9.25 -10.95
CA SER A 229 -4.03 -9.95 -9.97
C SER A 229 -3.92 -11.47 -10.17
N TYR A 230 -2.91 -12.07 -9.56
CA TYR A 230 -2.64 -13.52 -9.70
C TYR A 230 -3.51 -14.37 -8.76
N SER A 231 -3.77 -13.91 -7.54
CA SER A 231 -4.63 -14.59 -6.55
C SER A 231 -6.13 -14.37 -6.82
N GLY A 232 -6.47 -13.36 -7.60
CA GLY A 232 -7.83 -12.87 -7.79
C GLY A 232 -8.16 -11.75 -6.80
N TYR A 233 -9.44 -11.56 -6.49
CA TYR A 233 -9.92 -10.49 -5.60
C TYR A 233 -10.58 -10.98 -4.31
N LYS A 234 -10.69 -12.30 -4.11
CA LYS A 234 -11.50 -12.85 -3.01
C LYS A 234 -10.84 -12.61 -1.66
N ASP A 235 -9.53 -12.72 -1.63
CA ASP A 235 -8.66 -12.37 -0.51
C ASP A 235 -8.80 -10.88 -0.15
N GLU A 236 -8.77 -9.97 -1.12
CA GLU A 236 -8.97 -8.53 -0.85
C GLU A 236 -10.39 -8.23 -0.37
N LEU A 237 -11.43 -8.91 -0.88
CA LEU A 237 -12.79 -8.76 -0.37
C LEU A 237 -12.90 -9.23 1.09
N MET A 238 -12.21 -10.31 1.47
CA MET A 238 -12.13 -10.76 2.86
C MET A 238 -11.38 -9.74 3.72
N TRP A 239 -10.23 -9.28 3.22
CA TRP A 239 -9.31 -8.38 3.90
C TRP A 239 -9.91 -7.00 4.15
N GLY A 240 -10.48 -6.37 3.11
CA GLY A 240 -11.17 -5.08 3.22
C GLY A 240 -12.37 -5.15 4.16
N ALA A 241 -13.14 -6.25 4.12
CA ALA A 241 -14.25 -6.46 5.06
C ALA A 241 -13.75 -6.61 6.50
N ALA A 242 -12.63 -7.31 6.73
CA ALA A 242 -12.06 -7.48 8.07
C ALA A 242 -11.59 -6.13 8.67
N TRP A 243 -10.96 -5.28 7.86
CA TRP A 243 -10.56 -3.94 8.29
C TRP A 243 -11.76 -3.04 8.58
N LEU A 244 -12.79 -3.10 7.75
CA LEU A 244 -14.02 -2.34 7.98
C LEU A 244 -14.78 -2.85 9.21
N LEU A 245 -14.85 -4.16 9.43
CA LEU A 245 -15.38 -4.74 10.66
C LEU A 245 -14.62 -4.20 11.86
N LYS A 246 -13.28 -4.26 11.85
CA LYS A 246 -12.44 -3.74 12.94
C LYS A 246 -12.62 -2.23 13.17
N ALA A 247 -12.87 -1.46 12.10
CA ALA A 247 -13.05 -0.02 12.20
C ALA A 247 -14.45 0.40 12.68
N THR A 248 -15.49 -0.43 12.48
CA THR A 248 -16.90 -0.03 12.61
C THR A 248 -17.74 -0.87 13.55
N ASP A 249 -17.32 -2.11 13.86
CA ASP A 249 -18.12 -3.14 14.54
C ASP A 249 -19.46 -3.47 13.83
N GLU A 250 -19.59 -3.16 12.53
CA GLU A 250 -20.81 -3.45 11.76
C GLU A 250 -20.90 -4.94 11.36
N LEU A 251 -21.92 -5.62 11.88
CA LEU A 251 -22.20 -7.05 11.62
C LEU A 251 -22.38 -7.40 10.13
N SER A 252 -22.69 -6.42 9.28
CA SER A 252 -22.76 -6.60 7.83
C SER A 252 -21.42 -7.11 7.26
N TYR A 253 -20.29 -6.59 7.73
CA TYR A 253 -18.97 -7.04 7.32
C TYR A 253 -18.62 -8.43 7.85
N GLU A 254 -18.99 -8.75 9.10
CA GLU A 254 -18.81 -10.10 9.66
C GLU A 254 -19.60 -11.14 8.85
N ASN A 255 -20.85 -10.84 8.52
CA ASN A 255 -21.69 -11.72 7.70
C ASN A 255 -21.11 -11.89 6.29
N PHE A 256 -20.56 -10.83 5.72
CA PHE A 256 -19.90 -10.90 4.42
C PHE A 256 -18.64 -11.77 4.46
N ILE A 257 -17.77 -11.63 5.46
CA ILE A 257 -16.60 -12.49 5.71
C ILE A 257 -17.01 -13.96 5.79
N LYS A 258 -18.05 -14.28 6.56
CA LYS A 258 -18.60 -15.65 6.66
C LYS A 258 -19.09 -16.16 5.30
N SER A 259 -19.74 -15.30 4.50
CA SER A 259 -20.21 -15.67 3.16
C SER A 259 -19.07 -15.98 2.17
N LEU A 260 -17.85 -15.52 2.45
CA LEU A 260 -16.64 -15.79 1.67
C LEU A 260 -15.86 -17.03 2.17
N GLY A 261 -16.36 -17.75 3.19
CA GLY A 261 -15.69 -18.91 3.77
C GLY A 261 -14.80 -18.58 4.99
N GLY A 262 -14.85 -17.36 5.53
CA GLY A 262 -14.04 -16.96 6.69
C GLY A 262 -14.39 -17.66 8.02
N GLY A 263 -15.39 -18.54 8.02
CA GLY A 263 -15.76 -19.41 9.14
C GLY A 263 -15.49 -20.89 8.88
N ASP A 264 -14.95 -21.25 7.71
CA ASP A 264 -14.61 -22.63 7.40
C ASP A 264 -13.40 -23.07 8.24
N ARG A 265 -13.36 -24.35 8.61
CA ARG A 265 -12.19 -24.91 9.30
C ARG A 265 -10.97 -24.67 8.40
N THR A 266 -9.85 -24.24 8.99
CA THR A 266 -8.57 -24.19 8.26
C THR A 266 -8.37 -25.52 7.56
N ASP A 267 -8.22 -25.50 6.23
CA ASP A 267 -7.79 -26.67 5.49
C ASP A 267 -6.41 -27.05 6.02
N ILE A 268 -6.40 -28.02 6.93
CA ILE A 268 -5.18 -28.70 7.34
C ILE A 268 -4.84 -29.51 6.10
N PHE A 269 -3.89 -29.02 5.29
CA PHE A 269 -3.32 -29.79 4.19
C PHE A 269 -2.76 -31.09 4.78
N ASN A 270 -3.56 -32.16 4.72
CA ASN A 270 -3.16 -33.53 5.03
C ASN A 270 -2.67 -34.20 3.74
#